data_AF-A0A832K3E6-F1
#
_entry.id   AF-A0A832K3E6-F1
#
_cell.length_a   1.000
_cell.length_b   1.000
_cell.length_c   1.000
_cell.angle_alpha   90.00
_cell.angle_beta   90.00
_cell.angle_gamma   90.00
#
_symmetry.space_group_name_H-M   'P 1'
#
loop_
_entity.id
_entity.type
_entity.pdbx_description
1 polymer ?
#
loop_
_entity_poly.entity_id
_entity_poly.type
_entity_poly.pdbx_seq_one_letter_code
_entity_poly.pdbx_strand_id
1 'polypeptide(L)'
;MKKTIQRRQSEVSISGRRWEIEVMEFLNGWFRTHNKSLEVILGEKGLKKSHPVLWKKLAIPIKEGVFVEGDIDLVVVNNNDPDTPLAVVSCKTSLHGRFSETLFYSVIWKEMIPNFIVVFATPDKGRQARKGKWESEWGTEEKPTKDRLLAERFINGVYIKNKRTFLGGKIKKIEELPVDLCKFLLKQEELNDR
;
A
#
# COMPACT_ATOMS: atom_id res chain seq x y z
N MET A 1 -0.33 13.98 31.54
CA MET A 1 0.27 14.13 30.19
C MET A 1 0.79 12.83 29.58
N LYS A 2 1.72 12.08 30.20
CA LYS A 2 2.26 10.81 29.64
C LYS A 2 1.19 9.72 29.34
N LYS A 3 0.23 9.51 30.24
CA LYS A 3 -0.87 8.52 30.05
C LYS A 3 -1.79 8.85 28.86
N THR A 4 -2.00 10.13 28.56
CA THR A 4 -2.84 10.60 27.44
C THR A 4 -2.16 10.36 26.08
N ILE A 5 -0.83 10.52 26.02
CA ILE A 5 -0.03 10.30 24.80
C ILE A 5 0.04 8.81 24.46
N GLN A 6 0.29 7.94 25.46
CA GLN A 6 0.30 6.49 25.26
C GLN A 6 -1.06 5.94 24.80
N ARG A 7 -2.16 6.44 25.36
CA ARG A 7 -3.51 6.05 24.93
C ARG A 7 -3.79 6.47 23.48
N ARG A 8 -3.40 7.69 23.10
CA ARG A 8 -3.53 8.20 21.73
C ARG A 8 -2.68 7.41 20.72
N GLN A 9 -1.45 7.04 21.09
CA GLN A 9 -0.57 6.21 20.25
C GLN A 9 -1.13 4.80 20.07
N SER A 10 -1.71 4.22 21.13
CA SER A 10 -2.41 2.94 21.06
C SER A 10 -3.62 3.02 20.11
N GLU A 11 -4.48 4.04 20.25
CA GLU A 11 -5.64 4.26 19.37
C GLU A 11 -5.24 4.47 17.90
N VAL A 12 -4.16 5.20 17.63
CA VAL A 12 -3.64 5.40 16.26
C VAL A 12 -3.13 4.08 15.67
N SER A 13 -2.36 3.30 16.44
CA SER A 13 -1.84 1.99 16.03
C SER A 13 -2.97 1.00 15.74
N ILE A 14 -3.96 0.91 16.64
CA ILE A 14 -5.16 0.08 16.46
C ILE A 14 -5.92 0.49 15.20
N SER A 15 -6.03 1.81 14.93
CA SER A 15 -6.72 2.29 13.74
C SER A 15 -5.97 1.98 12.43
N GLY A 16 -4.64 1.96 12.46
CA GLY A 16 -3.80 1.55 11.32
C GLY A 16 -3.96 0.06 11.06
N ARG A 17 -3.80 -0.76 12.10
CA ARG A 17 -3.92 -2.22 11.99
C ARG A 17 -5.29 -2.66 11.52
N ARG A 18 -6.35 -2.03 12.03
CA ARG A 18 -7.72 -2.29 11.57
C ARG A 18 -7.89 -1.97 10.07
N TRP A 19 -7.25 -0.92 9.58
CA TRP A 19 -7.30 -0.55 8.17
C TRP A 19 -6.58 -1.58 7.29
N GLU A 20 -5.40 -2.04 7.69
CA GLU A 20 -4.67 -3.12 6.99
C GLU A 20 -5.52 -4.39 6.87
N ILE A 21 -6.12 -4.83 7.99
CA ILE A 21 -6.98 -6.03 8.03
C ILE A 21 -8.19 -5.84 7.12
N GLU A 22 -8.85 -4.68 7.18
CA GLU A 22 -10.01 -4.39 6.34
C GLU A 22 -9.67 -4.47 4.84
N VAL A 23 -8.54 -3.88 4.42
CA VAL A 23 -8.09 -3.91 3.03
C VAL A 23 -7.70 -5.33 2.62
N MET A 24 -7.00 -6.07 3.47
CA MET A 24 -6.64 -7.47 3.22
C MET A 24 -7.88 -8.35 3.03
N GLU A 25 -8.84 -8.28 3.95
CA GLU A 25 -10.08 -9.06 3.90
C GLU A 25 -10.90 -8.72 2.66
N PHE A 26 -10.98 -7.43 2.31
CA PHE A 26 -11.63 -6.96 1.09
C PHE A 26 -10.98 -7.56 -0.16
N LEU A 27 -9.65 -7.48 -0.29
CA LEU A 27 -8.93 -7.99 -1.46
C LEU A 27 -9.03 -9.51 -1.56
N ASN A 28 -8.75 -10.23 -0.48
CA ASN A 28 -8.82 -11.69 -0.44
C ASN A 28 -10.25 -12.20 -0.68
N GLY A 29 -11.26 -11.52 -0.13
CA GLY A 29 -12.67 -11.81 -0.42
C GLY A 29 -13.01 -11.64 -1.89
N TRP A 30 -12.52 -10.57 -2.52
CA TRP A 30 -12.72 -10.32 -3.93
C TRP A 30 -11.99 -11.36 -4.80
N PHE A 31 -10.72 -11.66 -4.53
CA PHE A 31 -9.94 -12.65 -5.28
C PHE A 31 -10.58 -14.04 -5.24
N ARG A 32 -11.04 -14.49 -4.06
CA ARG A 32 -11.78 -15.76 -3.93
C ARG A 32 -13.07 -15.76 -4.74
N THR A 33 -13.86 -14.70 -4.66
CA THR A 33 -15.15 -14.60 -5.37
C THR A 33 -14.98 -14.59 -6.89
N HIS A 34 -13.85 -14.09 -7.38
CA HIS A 34 -13.55 -13.97 -8.82
C HIS A 34 -12.54 -15.02 -9.31
N ASN A 35 -12.31 -16.09 -8.55
CA ASN A 35 -11.38 -17.19 -8.87
C ASN A 35 -10.00 -16.70 -9.34
N LYS A 36 -9.42 -15.74 -8.61
CA LYS A 36 -8.04 -15.27 -8.85
C LYS A 36 -7.08 -16.03 -7.96
N SER A 37 -5.99 -16.53 -8.53
CA SER A 37 -4.88 -17.18 -7.81
C SER A 37 -3.98 -16.17 -7.11
N LEU A 38 -4.56 -15.18 -6.44
CA LEU A 38 -3.85 -14.15 -5.69
C LEU A 38 -4.25 -14.20 -4.22
N GLU A 39 -3.28 -13.93 -3.36
CA GLU A 39 -3.49 -13.78 -1.92
C GLU A 39 -2.75 -12.54 -1.42
N VAL A 40 -3.36 -11.90 -0.43
CA VAL A 40 -2.80 -10.78 0.32
C VAL A 40 -2.43 -11.26 1.71
N ILE A 41 -1.15 -11.10 2.05
CA ILE A 41 -0.55 -11.47 3.33
C ILE A 41 -0.21 -10.20 4.11
N LEU A 42 -0.41 -10.21 5.43
CA LEU A 42 -0.02 -9.10 6.31
C LEU A 42 1.50 -9.01 6.41
N GLY A 43 2.04 -7.80 6.20
CA GLY A 43 3.47 -7.51 6.32
C GLY A 43 3.97 -7.32 7.75
N GLU A 44 3.19 -7.73 8.75
CA GLU A 44 3.57 -7.60 10.17
C GLU A 44 4.88 -8.34 10.49
N LYS A 45 5.44 -8.12 11.69
CA LYS A 45 6.65 -8.83 12.19
C LYS A 45 6.60 -10.35 12.03
N GLY A 46 5.40 -10.92 11.92
CA GLY A 46 5.16 -12.32 11.60
C GLY A 46 5.65 -12.75 10.22
N LEU A 47 5.61 -11.88 9.19
CA LEU A 47 5.99 -12.19 7.81
C LEU A 47 7.39 -12.80 7.72
N LYS A 48 8.36 -12.22 8.43
CA LYS A 48 9.73 -12.76 8.49
C LYS A 48 9.80 -14.18 9.04
N LYS A 49 8.92 -14.51 10.00
CA LYS A 49 8.88 -15.83 10.64
C LYS A 49 8.05 -16.84 9.85
N SER A 50 6.90 -16.43 9.31
CA SER A 50 5.99 -17.32 8.58
C SER A 50 6.35 -17.48 7.11
N HIS A 51 6.94 -16.46 6.48
CA HIS A 51 7.35 -16.45 5.07
C HIS A 51 8.78 -15.89 4.92
N PRO A 52 9.81 -16.58 5.44
CA PRO A 52 11.18 -16.08 5.47
C PRO A 52 11.77 -15.84 4.07
N VAL A 53 11.37 -16.63 3.06
CA VAL A 53 11.82 -16.47 1.67
C VAL A 53 11.21 -15.22 1.05
N LEU A 54 9.88 -15.06 1.15
CA LEU A 54 9.17 -13.86 0.72
C LEU A 54 9.73 -12.59 1.38
N TRP A 55 9.92 -12.63 2.70
CA TRP A 55 10.52 -11.51 3.45
C TRP A 55 11.92 -11.18 2.92
N LYS A 56 12.77 -12.19 2.67
CA LYS A 56 14.13 -11.97 2.17
C LYS A 56 14.14 -11.30 0.79
N LYS A 57 13.17 -11.58 -0.08
CA LYS A 57 13.04 -10.91 -1.40
C LYS A 57 12.60 -9.45 -1.27
N LEU A 58 11.83 -9.10 -0.24
CA LEU A 58 11.37 -7.73 0.04
C LEU A 58 12.37 -6.93 0.90
N ALA A 59 13.22 -7.59 1.66
CA ALA A 59 14.19 -6.96 2.53
C ALA A 59 15.29 -6.27 1.72
N ILE A 60 15.64 -5.05 2.12
CA ILE A 60 16.54 -4.18 1.35
C ILE A 60 17.98 -4.42 1.80
N PRO A 61 18.87 -4.89 0.92
CA PRO A 61 20.28 -5.06 1.26
C PRO A 61 20.94 -3.69 1.38
N ILE A 62 21.52 -3.40 2.56
CA ILE A 62 22.25 -2.14 2.80
C ILE A 62 23.76 -2.35 2.73
N LYS A 63 24.22 -3.52 3.18
CA LYS A 63 25.59 -4.01 3.06
C LYS A 63 25.60 -5.52 3.21
N GLU A 64 26.75 -6.15 3.02
CA GLU A 64 26.90 -7.60 3.15
C GLU A 64 26.32 -8.11 4.48
N GLY A 65 25.39 -9.07 4.36
CA GLY A 65 24.69 -9.68 5.51
C GLY A 65 23.71 -8.78 6.26
N VAL A 66 23.53 -7.51 5.87
CA VAL A 66 22.65 -6.55 6.56
C VAL A 66 21.50 -6.13 5.66
N PHE A 67 20.30 -6.50 6.11
CA PHE A 67 19.05 -6.21 5.46
C PHE A 67 18.17 -5.35 6.37
N VAL A 68 17.50 -4.36 5.79
CA VAL A 68 16.48 -3.56 6.48
C VAL A 68 15.11 -3.91 5.94
N GLU A 69 14.12 -3.84 6.82
CA GLU A 69 12.72 -4.01 6.45
C GLU A 69 12.19 -2.70 5.87
N GLY A 70 11.49 -2.79 4.74
CA GLY A 70 10.80 -1.65 4.14
C GLY A 70 9.41 -1.42 4.76
N ASP A 71 8.66 -0.48 4.18
CA ASP A 71 7.29 -0.15 4.59
C ASP A 71 6.26 -1.17 4.05
N ILE A 72 6.30 -2.39 4.58
CA ILE A 72 5.51 -3.54 4.12
C ILE A 72 4.25 -3.66 4.99
N ASP A 73 3.14 -3.04 4.56
CA ASP A 73 1.87 -3.22 5.27
C ASP A 73 1.15 -4.50 4.83
N LEU A 74 1.03 -4.71 3.52
CA LEU A 74 0.44 -5.89 2.89
C LEU A 74 1.26 -6.30 1.67
N VAL A 75 1.41 -7.61 1.44
CA VAL A 75 2.09 -8.19 0.28
C VAL A 75 1.09 -9.01 -0.54
N VAL A 76 1.08 -8.80 -1.86
CA VAL A 76 0.31 -9.62 -2.79
C VAL A 76 1.23 -10.68 -3.40
N VAL A 77 0.79 -11.93 -3.39
CA VAL A 77 1.50 -13.08 -3.97
C VAL A 77 0.57 -13.89 -4.87
N ASN A 78 1.14 -14.77 -5.69
CA ASN A 78 0.36 -15.80 -6.38
C ASN A 78 0.27 -17.05 -5.49
N ASN A 79 -0.90 -17.66 -5.36
CA ASN A 79 -1.06 -18.88 -4.55
C ASN A 79 -0.22 -20.06 -5.06
N ASN A 80 0.09 -20.07 -6.36
CA ASN A 80 0.93 -21.09 -6.99
C ASN A 80 2.43 -20.82 -6.81
N ASP A 81 2.81 -19.59 -6.46
CA ASP A 81 4.19 -19.18 -6.14
C ASP A 81 4.18 -18.16 -4.99
N PRO A 82 3.89 -18.61 -3.74
CA PRO A 82 3.69 -17.73 -2.61
C PRO A 82 4.97 -17.05 -2.12
N ASP A 83 6.13 -17.50 -2.59
CA ASP A 83 7.42 -16.93 -2.23
C ASP A 83 7.84 -15.77 -3.15
N THR A 84 7.10 -15.48 -4.23
CA THR A 84 7.40 -14.37 -5.14
C THR A 84 6.47 -13.18 -4.85
N PRO A 85 7.03 -12.06 -4.34
CA PRO A 85 6.24 -10.87 -4.07
C PRO A 85 5.86 -10.20 -5.39
N LEU A 86 4.57 -9.97 -5.60
CA LEU A 86 4.05 -9.33 -6.80
C LEU A 86 3.74 -7.86 -6.58
N ALA A 87 3.23 -7.53 -5.40
CA ALA A 87 2.93 -6.14 -5.04
C ALA A 87 3.06 -5.88 -3.54
N VAL A 88 3.26 -4.61 -3.19
CA VAL A 88 2.96 -4.09 -1.86
C VAL A 88 1.76 -3.15 -1.94
N VAL A 89 0.81 -3.35 -1.02
CA VAL A 89 -0.28 -2.40 -0.76
C VAL A 89 0.05 -1.67 0.54
N SER A 90 0.55 -0.44 0.41
CA SER A 90 0.81 0.42 1.58
C SER A 90 -0.50 0.99 2.11
N CYS A 91 -0.81 0.74 3.37
CA CYS A 91 -2.08 1.01 4.03
C CYS A 91 -1.92 2.09 5.09
N LYS A 92 -2.11 3.35 4.73
CA LYS A 92 -1.97 4.47 5.69
C LYS A 92 -3.29 5.18 5.94
N THR A 93 -3.60 5.38 7.22
CA THR A 93 -4.79 6.14 7.63
C THR A 93 -4.67 7.66 7.46
N SER A 94 -3.45 8.17 7.26
CA SER A 94 -3.15 9.56 6.92
C SER A 94 -1.78 9.67 6.25
N LEU A 95 -1.57 10.70 5.43
CA LEU A 95 -0.35 10.85 4.60
C LEU A 95 0.87 11.25 5.43
N HIS A 96 0.89 12.46 5.99
CA HIS A 96 1.98 12.97 6.86
C HIS A 96 3.40 12.56 6.37
N GLY A 97 4.41 12.45 7.26
CA GLY A 97 5.74 11.97 6.88
C GLY A 97 5.80 10.50 6.41
N ARG A 98 4.72 9.74 6.59
CA ARG A 98 4.65 8.30 6.25
C ARG A 98 4.59 8.07 4.76
N PHE A 99 3.98 9.00 4.02
CA PHE A 99 3.90 8.87 2.56
C PHE A 99 5.29 8.93 1.90
N SER A 100 6.18 9.81 2.36
CA SER A 100 7.56 9.90 1.84
C SER A 100 8.35 8.59 2.03
N GLU A 101 8.13 7.90 3.14
CA GLU A 101 8.75 6.60 3.42
C GLU A 101 8.26 5.53 2.44
N THR A 102 6.94 5.46 2.21
CA THR A 102 6.36 4.58 1.18
C THR A 102 6.91 4.89 -0.21
N LEU A 103 7.05 6.18 -0.57
CA LEU A 103 7.61 6.59 -1.86
C LEU A 103 9.07 6.14 -2.01
N PHE A 104 9.89 6.30 -0.96
CA PHE A 104 11.27 5.84 -0.96
C PHE A 104 11.36 4.34 -1.21
N TYR A 105 10.63 3.53 -0.44
CA TYR A 105 10.65 2.09 -0.61
C TYR A 105 10.03 1.64 -1.94
N SER A 106 9.05 2.38 -2.46
CA SER A 106 8.52 2.10 -3.79
C SER A 106 9.57 2.19 -4.89
N VAL A 107 10.49 3.15 -4.80
CA VAL A 107 11.57 3.27 -5.79
C VAL A 107 12.54 2.11 -5.64
N ILE A 108 12.98 1.84 -4.41
CA ILE A 108 13.93 0.75 -4.12
C ILE A 108 13.39 -0.60 -4.57
N TRP A 109 12.14 -0.96 -4.25
CA TRP A 109 11.59 -2.25 -4.66
C TRP A 109 11.42 -2.39 -6.16
N LYS A 110 11.09 -1.31 -6.88
CA LYS A 110 10.96 -1.35 -8.34
C LYS A 110 12.30 -1.52 -9.05
N GLU A 111 13.38 -1.04 -8.44
CA GLU A 111 14.75 -1.29 -8.92
C GLU A 111 15.19 -2.73 -8.60
N MET A 112 14.83 -3.26 -7.43
CA MET A 112 15.26 -4.58 -6.96
C MET A 112 14.46 -5.75 -7.54
N ILE A 113 13.15 -5.56 -7.73
CA ILE A 113 12.20 -6.60 -8.10
C ILE A 113 11.59 -6.17 -9.44
N PRO A 114 11.92 -6.86 -10.55
CA PRO A 114 11.37 -6.55 -11.85
C PRO A 114 9.85 -6.51 -11.79
N ASN A 115 9.27 -5.49 -12.43
CA ASN A 115 7.82 -5.36 -12.60
C ASN A 115 7.01 -5.23 -11.31
N PHE A 116 7.67 -4.93 -10.18
CA PHE A 116 7.03 -4.85 -8.88
C PHE A 116 6.00 -3.72 -8.80
N ILE A 117 4.83 -4.05 -8.26
CA ILE A 117 3.72 -3.12 -8.15
C ILE A 117 3.68 -2.53 -6.74
N VAL A 118 3.60 -1.21 -6.65
CA VAL A 118 3.40 -0.54 -5.36
C VAL A 118 2.19 0.36 -5.47
N VAL A 119 1.21 0.10 -4.60
CA VAL A 119 -0.04 0.85 -4.53
C VAL A 119 -0.28 1.34 -3.11
N PHE A 120 -1.09 2.38 -2.99
CA PHE A 120 -1.40 3.01 -1.71
C PHE A 120 -2.90 2.94 -1.43
N ALA A 121 -3.31 2.45 -0.27
CA ALA A 121 -4.70 2.38 0.16
C ALA A 121 -4.91 3.26 1.40
N THR A 122 -5.86 4.19 1.35
CA THR A 122 -6.14 5.09 2.47
C THR A 122 -7.63 5.40 2.63
N PRO A 123 -8.11 5.54 3.88
CA PRO A 123 -9.44 6.08 4.12
C PRO A 123 -9.52 7.59 3.91
N ASP A 124 -8.42 8.30 3.61
CA ASP A 124 -8.34 9.78 3.50
C ASP A 124 -9.14 10.49 4.61
N LYS A 125 -8.58 10.45 5.82
CA LYS A 125 -9.18 11.11 6.99
C LYS A 125 -9.22 12.65 6.86
N GLY A 126 -8.56 13.20 5.83
CA GLY A 126 -8.47 14.62 5.53
C GLY A 126 -7.50 15.38 6.43
N ARG A 127 -7.18 16.60 6.00
CA ARG A 127 -6.35 17.55 6.73
C ARG A 127 -7.12 18.12 7.91
N GLN A 128 -6.62 17.93 9.12
CA GLN A 128 -7.25 18.46 10.34
C GLN A 128 -6.82 19.90 10.68
N ALA A 129 -6.17 20.61 9.75
CA ALA A 129 -5.52 21.89 10.02
C ALA A 129 -6.50 23.05 10.31
N ARG A 130 -7.78 22.95 9.93
CA ARG A 130 -8.80 23.99 10.20
C ARG A 130 -9.98 23.37 10.95
N LYS A 131 -10.30 23.93 12.14
CA LYS A 131 -11.41 23.47 12.98
C LYS A 131 -12.72 23.41 12.18
N GLY A 132 -13.20 22.20 11.92
CA GLY A 132 -14.54 21.94 11.36
C GLY A 132 -14.63 21.77 9.84
N LYS A 133 -13.57 21.93 9.06
CA LYS A 133 -13.60 21.68 7.61
C LYS A 133 -12.70 20.51 7.24
N TRP A 134 -13.33 19.41 6.82
CA TRP A 134 -12.62 18.31 6.17
C TRP A 134 -12.17 18.77 4.78
N GLU A 135 -10.88 18.63 4.49
CA GLU A 135 -10.27 18.83 3.19
C GLU A 135 -9.41 17.62 2.87
N SER A 136 -9.49 17.08 1.66
CA SER A 136 -8.70 15.90 1.26
C SER A 136 -7.19 16.16 1.37
N GLU A 137 -6.43 15.13 1.73
CA GLU A 137 -4.96 15.21 1.69
C GLU A 137 -4.40 15.30 0.25
N TRP A 138 -5.20 14.97 -0.77
CA TRP A 138 -4.81 14.79 -2.17
C TRP A 138 -5.11 15.99 -3.10
N GLY A 139 -5.95 16.94 -2.68
CA GLY A 139 -6.38 18.05 -3.56
C GLY A 139 -7.25 17.58 -4.72
N THR A 140 -7.21 18.30 -5.85
CA THR A 140 -7.96 17.97 -7.09
C THR A 140 -7.00 17.77 -8.26
N GLU A 141 -7.50 17.44 -9.47
CA GLU A 141 -6.65 17.38 -10.67
C GLU A 141 -6.13 18.77 -11.07
N GLU A 142 -6.97 19.79 -10.94
CA GLU A 142 -6.65 21.18 -11.31
C GLU A 142 -5.78 21.87 -10.25
N LYS A 143 -5.92 21.44 -8.98
CA LYS A 143 -5.16 21.94 -7.84
C LYS A 143 -4.62 20.77 -7.01
N PRO A 144 -3.64 20.02 -7.56
CA PRO A 144 -3.11 18.84 -6.90
C PRO A 144 -2.25 19.24 -5.70
N THR A 145 -2.28 18.42 -4.65
CA THR A 145 -1.32 18.57 -3.57
C THR A 145 0.03 17.97 -3.97
N LYS A 146 1.09 18.31 -3.23
CA LYS A 146 2.40 17.66 -3.36
C LYS A 146 2.28 16.13 -3.33
N ASP A 147 1.45 15.59 -2.42
CA ASP A 147 1.29 14.15 -2.25
C ASP A 147 0.63 13.50 -3.47
N ARG A 148 -0.37 14.15 -4.09
CA ARG A 148 -0.96 13.69 -5.35
C ARG A 148 0.06 13.65 -6.49
N LEU A 149 0.80 14.74 -6.68
CA LEU A 149 1.83 14.83 -7.73
C LEU A 149 2.89 13.73 -7.57
N LEU A 150 3.35 13.51 -6.34
CA LEU A 150 4.35 12.47 -6.05
C LEU A 150 3.76 11.08 -6.25
N ALA A 151 2.52 10.83 -5.80
CA ALA A 151 1.86 9.55 -6.02
C ALA A 151 1.73 9.22 -7.50
N GLU A 152 1.26 10.18 -8.29
CA GLU A 152 1.08 10.03 -9.73
C GLU A 152 2.41 9.69 -10.43
N ARG A 153 3.53 10.19 -9.92
CA ARG A 153 4.86 9.91 -10.49
C ARG A 153 5.44 8.56 -10.08
N PHE A 154 5.35 8.18 -8.81
CA PHE A 154 6.20 7.14 -8.22
C PHE A 154 5.50 5.82 -7.90
N ILE A 155 4.18 5.81 -7.69
CA ILE A 155 3.41 4.59 -7.39
C ILE A 155 2.43 4.24 -8.52
N ASN A 156 1.93 3.00 -8.50
CA ASN A 156 1.07 2.46 -9.57
C ASN A 156 -0.39 2.92 -9.43
N GLY A 157 -0.84 3.21 -8.21
CA GLY A 157 -2.18 3.70 -7.93
C GLY A 157 -2.38 4.07 -6.46
N VAL A 158 -3.32 4.98 -6.23
CA VAL A 158 -3.80 5.38 -4.91
C VAL A 158 -5.29 5.06 -4.84
N TYR A 159 -5.72 4.41 -3.77
CA TYR A 159 -7.06 3.85 -3.63
C TYR A 159 -7.70 4.38 -2.36
N ILE A 160 -8.80 5.12 -2.55
CA ILE A 160 -9.42 5.94 -1.53
C ILE A 160 -10.78 5.38 -1.14
N LYS A 161 -11.03 5.19 0.16
CA LYS A 161 -12.37 4.82 0.68
C LYS A 161 -13.31 6.02 0.82
N ASN A 162 -12.77 7.21 1.05
CA ASN A 162 -13.60 8.40 1.27
C ASN A 162 -14.21 8.90 -0.03
N LYS A 163 -15.55 8.88 -0.10
CA LYS A 163 -16.33 9.31 -1.27
C LYS A 163 -16.24 10.81 -1.55
N ARG A 164 -15.73 11.62 -0.62
CA ARG A 164 -15.58 13.08 -0.77
C ARG A 164 -14.24 13.48 -1.38
N THR A 165 -13.32 12.53 -1.59
CA THR A 165 -12.01 12.78 -2.20
C THR A 165 -12.17 12.94 -3.71
N PHE A 166 -11.48 13.94 -4.29
CA PHE A 166 -11.48 14.13 -5.73
C PHE A 166 -10.60 13.09 -6.40
N LEU A 167 -11.22 12.23 -7.19
CA LEU A 167 -10.59 11.13 -7.90
C LEU A 167 -10.04 11.59 -9.25
N GLY A 168 -9.34 10.69 -9.93
CA GLY A 168 -8.81 10.86 -11.28
C GLY A 168 -7.29 10.68 -11.37
N GLY A 169 -6.78 10.51 -12.59
CA GLY A 169 -5.41 10.05 -12.83
C GLY A 169 -5.12 8.70 -12.14
N LYS A 170 -4.15 8.69 -11.23
CA LYS A 170 -3.82 7.50 -10.41
C LYS A 170 -4.61 7.40 -9.11
N ILE A 171 -5.46 8.38 -8.79
CA ILE A 171 -6.26 8.41 -7.56
C ILE A 171 -7.65 7.84 -7.86
N LYS A 172 -7.98 6.71 -7.25
CA LYS A 172 -9.13 5.87 -7.60
C LYS A 172 -9.93 5.46 -6.37
N LYS A 173 -11.11 4.90 -6.58
CA LYS A 173 -11.91 4.35 -5.49
C LYS A 173 -11.28 3.05 -4.96
N ILE A 174 -11.46 2.77 -3.68
CA ILE A 174 -10.94 1.53 -3.08
C ILE A 174 -11.50 0.28 -3.77
N GLU A 175 -12.72 0.36 -4.29
CA GLU A 175 -13.39 -0.72 -5.01
C GLU A 175 -12.68 -1.11 -6.32
N GLU A 176 -11.85 -0.23 -6.89
CA GLU A 176 -11.10 -0.48 -8.13
C GLU A 176 -9.79 -1.23 -7.89
N LEU A 177 -9.30 -1.27 -6.64
CA LEU A 177 -8.01 -1.86 -6.27
C LEU A 177 -7.84 -3.32 -6.71
N PRO A 178 -8.78 -4.25 -6.47
CA PRO A 178 -8.60 -5.65 -6.83
C PRO A 178 -8.47 -5.83 -8.35
N VAL A 179 -9.29 -5.10 -9.11
CA VAL A 179 -9.31 -5.16 -10.58
C VAL A 179 -8.01 -4.62 -11.15
N ASP A 180 -7.53 -3.49 -10.65
CA ASP A 180 -6.29 -2.89 -11.12
C ASP A 180 -5.06 -3.71 -10.74
N LEU A 181 -5.02 -4.33 -9.56
CA LEU A 181 -3.97 -5.29 -9.22
C LEU A 181 -3.92 -6.43 -10.25
N CYS A 182 -5.04 -7.04 -10.59
CA CYS A 182 -5.07 -8.06 -11.65
C CYS A 182 -4.57 -7.52 -13.00
N LYS A 183 -5.01 -6.31 -13.41
CA LYS A 183 -4.55 -5.71 -14.68
C LYS A 183 -3.05 -5.43 -14.69
N PHE A 184 -2.50 -4.93 -13.60
CA PHE A 184 -1.07 -4.65 -13.50
C PHE A 184 -0.25 -5.92 -13.61
N LEU A 185 -0.73 -7.02 -13.02
CA LEU A 185 -0.05 -8.31 -13.01
C LEU A 185 -0.21 -9.07 -14.33
N LEU A 186 -1.39 -9.03 -14.97
CA LEU A 186 -1.60 -9.65 -16.30
C LEU A 186 -0.79 -8.98 -17.41
N LYS A 187 -0.64 -7.65 -17.38
CA LYS A 187 0.21 -6.94 -18.35
C LYS A 187 1.68 -7.37 -18.29
N GLN A 188 2.12 -8.03 -17.22
CA GLN A 188 3.49 -8.54 -17.10
C GLN A 188 3.68 -9.85 -17.86
N GLU A 189 2.67 -10.72 -17.89
CA GLU A 189 2.75 -11.99 -18.62
C GLU A 189 2.93 -11.71 -20.12
N GLU A 190 2.16 -10.77 -20.67
CA GLU A 190 2.24 -10.37 -22.09
C GLU A 190 3.57 -9.70 -22.50
N LEU A 191 4.30 -9.11 -21.55
CA LEU A 191 5.59 -8.45 -21.79
C LEU A 191 6.77 -9.42 -21.65
N ASN A 192 6.64 -10.47 -20.85
CA ASN A 192 7.69 -11.48 -20.66
C ASN A 192 7.66 -12.57 -21.76
N ASP A 193 6.56 -12.67 -22.51
CA ASP A 193 6.40 -13.58 -23.65
C ASP A 193 6.86 -12.98 -25.01
N ARG A 194 7.48 -11.79 -25.00
CA ARG A 194 8.04 -11.10 -26.18
C ARG A 194 9.56 -10.95 -26.08
#